data_AF-A0A5M6BYZ2-F1
#
_entry.id   AF-A0A5M6BYZ2-F1
#
_cell.length_a   1.000
_cell.length_b   1.000
_cell.length_c   1.000
_cell.angle_alpha   90.00
_cell.angle_beta   90.00
_cell.angle_gamma   90.00
#
_symmetry.space_group_name_H-M   'P 1'
#
loop_
_entity.id
_entity.type
_entity.pdbx_description
1 polymer ?
#
loop_
_entity_poly.entity_id
_entity_poly.type
_entity_poly.pdbx_seq_one_letter_code
_entity_poly.pdbx_strand_id
1 'polypeptide(L)'
;MTPKTITITYNLFPPSSTSQPTAGPSAQPVASSSSFTFPIEPTSSSMTAQNAASTSGSATSQYYASASPALLQAQTTLNETLTYWKDAIGDAEKSKEDLGKVAHGKGRATMMSLAVNGEFKKAAEVGVKAVIGGGDESSDEEDEESE
;
A
#
# COMPACT_ATOMS: atom_id res chain seq x y z
N MET A 1 -15.82 38.16 -7.19
CA MET A 1 -16.15 37.14 -6.15
C MET A 1 -14.87 36.38 -5.85
N THR A 2 -14.50 36.21 -4.59
CA THR A 2 -13.34 35.40 -4.19
C THR A 2 -13.63 33.92 -4.45
N PRO A 3 -12.69 33.15 -5.04
CA PRO A 3 -12.88 31.72 -5.25
C PRO A 3 -13.01 31.02 -3.91
N LYS A 4 -14.05 30.18 -3.77
CA LYS A 4 -14.25 29.34 -2.59
C LYS A 4 -13.36 28.11 -2.72
N THR A 5 -12.73 27.69 -1.64
CA THR A 5 -11.81 26.54 -1.64
C THR A 5 -12.01 25.72 -0.37
N ILE A 6 -11.69 24.44 -0.45
CA ILE A 6 -11.60 23.52 0.68
C ILE A 6 -10.13 23.19 0.85
N THR A 7 -9.58 23.44 2.05
CA THR A 7 -8.20 23.09 2.37
C THR A 7 -8.21 21.92 3.35
N ILE A 8 -7.51 20.85 3.01
CA ILE A 8 -7.25 19.72 3.89
C ILE A 8 -5.77 19.72 4.24
N THR A 9 -5.48 19.77 5.53
CA THR A 9 -4.13 19.61 6.05
C THR A 9 -4.11 18.36 6.93
N TYR A 10 -3.09 17.53 6.75
CA TYR A 10 -2.90 16.33 7.57
C TYR A 10 -1.47 16.23 8.08
N ASN A 11 -1.31 15.49 9.18
CA ASN A 11 -0.04 15.13 9.75
C ASN A 11 -0.13 13.70 10.28
N LEU A 12 0.68 12.81 9.72
CA LEU A 12 0.72 11.38 10.04
C LEU A 12 1.99 11.08 10.83
N PHE A 13 1.86 10.17 11.79
CA PHE A 13 2.94 9.74 12.67
C PHE A 13 3.19 8.23 12.50
N PRO A 14 3.75 7.78 11.35
CA PRO A 14 4.07 6.38 11.15
C PRO A 14 5.19 5.92 12.09
N PRO A 15 5.30 4.63 12.39
CA PRO A 15 6.46 4.07 13.10
C PRO A 15 7.77 4.42 12.40
N SER A 16 8.85 4.64 13.16
CA SER A 16 10.16 5.04 12.63
C SER A 16 10.80 4.00 11.71
N SER A 17 10.35 2.75 11.77
CA SER A 17 10.82 1.65 10.90
C SER A 17 10.13 1.62 9.54
N THR A 18 9.03 2.36 9.36
CA THR A 18 8.29 2.38 8.10
C THR A 18 8.96 3.31 7.11
N SER A 19 9.33 2.78 5.93
CA SER A 19 9.86 3.59 4.83
C SER A 19 8.75 4.45 4.21
N GLN A 20 9.13 5.58 3.62
CA GLN A 20 8.18 6.46 2.94
C GLN A 20 7.57 5.74 1.72
N PRO A 21 6.23 5.67 1.60
CA PRO A 21 5.59 5.07 0.45
C PRO A 21 5.69 5.95 -0.79
N THR A 22 5.53 5.33 -1.96
CA THR A 22 5.44 6.00 -3.26
C THR A 22 4.07 5.80 -3.90
N ALA A 23 3.51 6.86 -4.50
CA ALA A 23 2.22 6.83 -5.16
C ALA A 23 2.29 6.16 -6.55
N GLY A 24 1.95 4.86 -6.58
CA GLY A 24 1.76 4.11 -7.82
C GLY A 24 2.95 4.13 -8.79
N PRO A 25 2.73 4.02 -10.12
CA PRO A 25 3.80 3.93 -11.11
C PRO A 25 4.59 5.24 -11.30
N SER A 26 4.09 6.35 -10.73
CA SER A 26 4.74 7.66 -10.83
C SER A 26 5.97 7.82 -9.93
N ALA A 27 6.20 6.85 -9.03
CA ALA A 27 7.27 6.84 -8.03
C ALA A 27 7.35 8.12 -7.15
N GLN A 28 6.29 8.92 -7.09
CA GLN A 28 6.27 10.14 -6.30
C GLN A 28 6.15 9.80 -4.81
N PRO A 29 7.00 10.38 -3.93
CA PRO A 29 6.94 10.12 -2.51
C PRO A 29 5.66 10.67 -1.90
N VAL A 30 4.97 9.85 -1.10
CA VAL A 30 3.79 10.27 -0.34
C VAL A 30 4.27 10.87 0.98
N ALA A 31 4.06 12.16 1.18
CA ALA A 31 4.49 12.84 2.40
C ALA A 31 3.69 12.37 3.64
N SER A 32 4.32 12.42 4.81
CA SER A 32 3.62 12.21 6.09
C SER A 32 2.84 13.46 6.54
N SER A 33 3.18 14.63 6.00
CA SER A 33 2.45 15.88 6.22
C SER A 33 2.29 16.63 4.91
N SER A 34 1.07 17.06 4.59
CA SER A 34 0.81 17.89 3.41
C SER A 34 -0.47 18.69 3.57
N SER A 35 -0.65 19.67 2.67
CA SER A 35 -1.87 20.46 2.55
C SER A 35 -2.34 20.46 1.10
N PHE A 36 -3.60 20.09 0.90
CA PHE A 36 -4.27 20.10 -0.39
C PHE A 36 -5.34 21.18 -0.42
N THR A 37 -5.52 21.81 -1.58
CA THR A 37 -6.54 22.83 -1.80
C THR A 37 -7.40 22.42 -2.98
N PHE A 38 -8.70 22.32 -2.75
CA PHE A 38 -9.70 21.93 -3.74
C PHE A 38 -10.58 23.15 -4.06
N PRO A 39 -10.59 23.64 -5.31
CA PRO A 39 -11.44 24.75 -5.69
C PRO A 39 -12.91 24.31 -5.75
N ILE A 40 -13.79 25.13 -5.17
CA ILE A 40 -15.24 25.00 -5.38
C ILE A 40 -15.57 25.87 -6.59
N GLU A 41 -15.79 25.23 -7.73
CA GLU A 41 -16.19 25.93 -8.94
C GLU A 41 -17.55 26.61 -8.73
N PRO A 42 -17.68 27.91 -8.98
CA PRO A 42 -18.96 28.58 -8.87
C PRO A 42 -19.91 28.00 -9.91
N THR A 43 -21.11 27.60 -9.49
CA THR A 43 -22.25 27.28 -10.37
C THR A 43 -22.80 28.56 -11.01
N SER A 44 -21.93 29.36 -11.65
CA SER A 44 -22.33 30.56 -12.38
C SER A 44 -22.36 30.23 -13.87
N SER A 45 -23.54 29.82 -14.33
CA SER A 45 -24.15 30.32 -15.57
C SER A 45 -23.31 30.38 -16.85
N SER A 46 -22.36 29.46 -17.09
CA SER A 46 -21.94 29.14 -18.46
C SER A 46 -22.81 28.00 -19.01
N MET A 47 -24.12 28.15 -18.90
CA MET A 47 -25.04 27.39 -19.72
C MET A 47 -25.00 28.00 -21.12
N THR A 48 -24.27 27.36 -22.02
CA THR A 48 -24.76 27.25 -23.40
C THR A 48 -26.23 26.85 -23.33
N ALA A 49 -27.09 27.62 -23.98
CA ALA A 49 -28.53 27.76 -23.76
C ALA A 49 -29.42 26.51 -24.01
N GLN A 50 -28.95 25.30 -23.70
CA GLN A 50 -29.66 24.05 -24.00
C GLN A 50 -30.11 23.25 -22.78
N ASN A 51 -29.80 23.67 -21.54
CA ASN A 51 -30.27 22.98 -20.31
C ASN A 51 -30.82 23.92 -19.22
N ALA A 52 -31.38 25.07 -19.61
CA ALA A 52 -31.92 26.09 -18.71
C ALA A 52 -33.23 25.69 -17.99
N ALA A 53 -33.68 24.43 -18.09
CA ALA A 53 -34.96 23.98 -17.54
C ALA A 53 -34.88 23.46 -16.08
N SER A 54 -33.71 23.40 -15.44
CA SER A 54 -33.56 22.72 -14.13
C SER A 54 -32.91 23.56 -13.02
N THR A 55 -32.50 24.80 -13.26
CA THR A 55 -31.77 25.61 -12.27
C THR A 55 -32.70 26.47 -11.39
N SER A 56 -33.84 25.93 -10.94
CA SER A 56 -34.76 26.60 -10.01
C SER A 56 -34.54 26.10 -8.56
N GLY A 57 -33.28 26.09 -8.12
CA GLY A 57 -32.89 25.68 -6.77
C GLY A 57 -32.55 26.88 -5.89
N SER A 58 -32.78 26.77 -4.58
CA SER A 58 -32.33 27.79 -3.61
C SER A 58 -30.82 28.03 -3.71
N ALA A 59 -30.35 29.23 -3.35
CA ALA A 59 -28.91 29.53 -3.33
C ALA A 59 -28.10 28.51 -2.49
N THR A 60 -28.72 27.99 -1.42
CA THR A 60 -28.18 26.91 -0.58
C THR A 60 -28.02 25.61 -1.35
N SER A 61 -29.01 25.22 -2.16
CA SER A 61 -28.94 24.01 -2.99
C SER A 61 -27.81 24.09 -4.02
N GLN A 62 -27.62 25.26 -4.65
CA GLN A 62 -26.54 25.49 -5.61
C GLN A 62 -25.16 25.45 -4.94
N TYR A 63 -25.07 25.97 -3.71
CA TYR A 63 -23.84 25.88 -2.92
C TYR A 63 -23.46 24.43 -2.61
N TYR A 64 -24.38 23.61 -2.12
CA TYR A 64 -24.06 22.21 -1.85
C TYR A 64 -23.78 21.42 -3.13
N ALA A 65 -24.48 21.72 -4.24
CA ALA A 65 -24.21 21.11 -5.54
C ALA A 65 -22.79 21.41 -6.06
N SER A 66 -22.30 22.65 -5.89
CA SER A 66 -20.92 23.02 -6.26
C SER A 66 -19.87 22.50 -5.29
N ALA A 67 -20.17 22.43 -3.99
CA ALA A 67 -19.21 21.99 -2.97
C ALA A 67 -19.03 20.47 -2.89
N SER A 68 -20.08 19.71 -3.20
CA SER A 68 -20.07 18.23 -3.15
C SER A 68 -18.94 17.57 -3.96
N PRO A 69 -18.69 17.93 -5.24
CA PRO A 69 -17.61 17.30 -6.00
C PRO A 69 -16.23 17.62 -5.43
N ALA A 70 -16.00 18.85 -4.94
CA ALA A 70 -14.75 19.23 -4.30
C ALA A 70 -14.51 18.42 -3.01
N LEU A 71 -15.56 18.18 -2.21
CA LEU A 71 -15.48 17.32 -1.02
C LEU A 71 -15.16 15.86 -1.36
N LEU A 72 -15.81 15.30 -2.39
CA LEU A 72 -15.53 13.93 -2.83
C LEU A 72 -14.10 13.78 -3.33
N GLN A 73 -13.60 14.75 -4.11
CA GLN A 73 -12.21 14.74 -4.54
C GLN A 73 -11.25 14.81 -3.35
N ALA A 74 -11.55 15.67 -2.38
CA ALA A 74 -10.76 15.81 -1.17
C ALA A 74 -10.71 14.51 -0.34
N GLN A 75 -11.86 13.84 -0.22
CA GLN A 75 -11.98 12.54 0.43
C GLN A 75 -11.17 11.46 -0.30
N THR A 76 -11.28 11.37 -1.63
CA THR A 76 -10.54 10.40 -2.44
C THR A 76 -9.04 10.58 -2.28
N THR A 77 -8.52 11.81 -2.43
CA THR A 77 -7.09 12.10 -2.27
C THR A 77 -6.57 11.73 -0.88
N LEU A 78 -7.34 12.01 0.18
CA LEU A 78 -6.95 11.64 1.53
C LEU A 78 -6.97 10.12 1.73
N ASN A 79 -7.99 9.43 1.23
CA ASN A 79 -8.11 7.97 1.33
C ASN A 79 -6.97 7.25 0.58
N GLU A 80 -6.59 7.74 -0.59
CA GLU A 80 -5.43 7.22 -1.33
C GLU A 80 -4.14 7.40 -0.52
N THR A 81 -3.92 8.60 0.01
CA THR A 81 -2.76 8.90 0.87
C THR A 81 -2.69 7.94 2.07
N LEU A 82 -3.81 7.74 2.76
CA LEU A 82 -3.89 6.85 3.92
C LEU A 82 -3.70 5.38 3.54
N THR A 83 -4.17 4.97 2.35
CA THR A 83 -3.99 3.61 1.85
C THR A 83 -2.52 3.31 1.61
N TYR A 84 -1.79 4.22 0.95
CA TYR A 84 -0.35 4.06 0.74
C TYR A 84 0.43 3.94 2.06
N TRP A 85 0.10 4.75 3.05
CA TRP A 85 0.72 4.66 4.37
C TRP A 85 0.34 3.39 5.12
N LYS A 86 -0.93 2.96 5.03
CA LYS A 86 -1.40 1.71 5.64
C LYS A 86 -0.66 0.51 5.05
N ASP A 87 -0.50 0.46 3.74
CA ASP A 87 0.17 -0.65 3.06
C ASP A 87 1.66 -0.65 3.39
N ALA A 88 2.33 0.50 3.39
CA ALA A 88 3.73 0.61 3.80
C ALA A 88 3.98 0.16 5.25
N ILE A 89 3.06 0.49 6.17
CA ILE A 89 3.12 -0.01 7.55
C ILE A 89 2.90 -1.53 7.56
N GLY A 90 1.91 -2.03 6.82
CA GLY A 90 1.63 -3.46 6.70
C GLY A 90 2.83 -4.26 6.18
N ASP A 91 3.52 -3.76 5.15
CA ASP A 91 4.72 -4.38 4.60
C ASP A 91 5.90 -4.34 5.58
N ALA A 92 6.08 -3.21 6.27
CA ALA A 92 7.10 -3.08 7.30
C ALA A 92 6.87 -4.07 8.46
N GLU A 93 5.63 -4.26 8.89
CA GLU A 93 5.30 -5.25 9.93
C GLU A 93 5.44 -6.68 9.42
N LYS A 94 4.98 -6.98 8.20
CA LYS A 94 5.12 -8.30 7.57
C LYS A 94 6.57 -8.75 7.49
N SER A 95 7.50 -7.84 7.22
CA SER A 95 8.93 -8.15 7.18
C SER A 95 9.49 -8.65 8.52
N LYS A 96 8.84 -8.34 9.65
CA LYS A 96 9.22 -8.84 10.98
C LYS A 96 8.73 -10.26 11.23
N GLU A 97 7.70 -10.70 10.50
CA GLU A 97 7.11 -12.04 10.62
C GLU A 97 7.68 -13.04 9.61
N ASP A 98 8.39 -12.57 8.56
CA ASP A 98 8.98 -13.45 7.56
C ASP A 98 10.23 -14.16 8.12
N LEU A 99 10.02 -15.32 8.72
CA LEU A 99 11.06 -16.20 9.29
C LEU A 99 12.02 -16.82 8.23
N GLY A 100 12.03 -16.30 7.00
CA GLY A 100 12.90 -16.70 5.89
C GLY A 100 12.35 -17.83 5.02
N LYS A 101 13.04 -18.08 3.89
CA LYS A 101 12.73 -19.20 2.98
C LYS A 101 12.81 -20.52 3.75
N VAL A 102 11.68 -21.20 3.85
CA VAL A 102 11.65 -22.61 4.25
C VAL A 102 12.42 -23.42 3.21
N ALA A 103 13.45 -24.15 3.64
CA ALA A 103 14.15 -25.10 2.78
C ALA A 103 13.15 -26.11 2.21
N HIS A 104 13.32 -26.49 0.94
CA HIS A 104 12.49 -27.52 0.29
C HIS A 104 12.37 -28.75 1.20
N GLY A 105 11.14 -29.18 1.50
CA GLY A 105 10.85 -30.32 2.37
C GLY A 105 10.70 -30.03 3.87
N LYS A 106 11.02 -28.82 4.37
CA LYS A 106 10.71 -28.41 5.76
C LYS A 106 9.53 -27.45 5.78
N GLY A 107 8.32 -27.97 6.04
CA GLY A 107 7.12 -27.14 6.10
C GLY A 107 7.21 -26.01 7.14
N ARG A 108 6.56 -24.87 6.86
CA ARG A 108 6.52 -23.66 7.72
C ARG A 108 6.19 -23.97 9.19
N ALA A 109 5.35 -24.97 9.46
CA ALA A 109 5.02 -25.40 10.81
C ALA A 109 6.25 -25.83 11.64
N THR A 110 7.23 -26.47 11.00
CA THR A 110 8.44 -26.96 11.69
C THR A 110 9.34 -25.81 12.13
N MET A 111 9.42 -24.73 11.34
CA MET A 111 10.21 -23.54 11.68
C MET A 111 9.59 -22.74 12.83
N MET A 112 8.26 -22.63 12.89
CA MET A 112 7.61 -21.95 14.01
C MET A 112 7.83 -22.70 15.33
N SER A 113 7.77 -24.04 15.33
CA SER A 113 8.08 -24.83 16.53
C SER A 113 9.52 -24.65 17.00
N LEU A 114 10.49 -24.56 16.08
CA LEU A 114 11.91 -24.35 16.42
C LEU A 114 12.21 -22.92 16.90
N ALA A 115 11.52 -21.92 16.36
CA ALA A 115 11.66 -20.53 16.80
C ALA A 115 11.07 -20.31 18.20
N VAL A 116 9.93 -20.93 18.50
CA VAL A 116 9.28 -20.85 19.82
C VAL A 116 10.07 -21.59 20.90
N ASN A 117 10.76 -22.69 20.55
CA ASN A 117 11.57 -23.46 21.50
C ASN A 117 13.03 -22.96 21.65
N GLY A 118 13.43 -21.89 20.95
CA GLY A 118 14.76 -21.28 21.11
C GLY A 118 15.94 -22.09 20.57
N GLU A 119 15.71 -23.10 19.72
CA GLU A 119 16.76 -24.04 19.27
C GLU A 119 17.56 -23.59 18.03
N PHE A 120 17.27 -22.39 17.49
CA PHE A 120 17.86 -21.88 16.25
C PHE A 120 19.40 -21.82 16.25
N LYS A 121 20.04 -21.63 17.41
CA LYS A 121 21.51 -21.56 17.51
C LYS A 121 22.20 -22.92 17.46
N LYS A 122 21.50 -24.02 17.77
CA LYS A 122 22.12 -25.34 17.90
C LYS A 122 22.15 -26.14 16.59
N ALA A 123 21.25 -25.83 15.65
CA ALA A 123 21.21 -26.51 14.35
C ALA A 123 22.29 -26.02 13.35
N ALA A 124 22.74 -24.77 13.46
CA ALA A 124 23.77 -24.22 12.59
C ALA A 124 25.20 -24.68 12.94
N GLU A 125 25.46 -25.01 14.21
CA GLU A 125 26.78 -25.50 14.65
C GLU A 125 27.03 -27.00 14.39
N VAL A 126 25.97 -27.80 14.20
CA VAL A 126 26.10 -29.26 14.03
C VAL A 126 26.26 -29.70 12.56
N GLY A 127 26.04 -28.79 11.60
CA GLY A 127 25.97 -29.13 10.16
C GLY A 127 27.25 -29.08 9.34
N VAL A 128 28.41 -28.66 9.89
CA VAL A 128 29.65 -28.45 9.09
C VAL A 128 30.74 -29.50 9.38
N LYS A 129 30.46 -30.54 10.18
CA LYS A 129 31.48 -31.54 10.54
C LYS A 129 30.98 -32.99 10.54
N ALA A 130 30.47 -33.45 9.41
CA ALA A 130 30.41 -34.87 9.04
C ALA A 130 30.82 -34.95 7.55
N VAL A 131 32.12 -35.12 7.23
CA VAL A 131 32.72 -36.42 6.87
C VAL A 131 32.08 -36.92 5.56
N ILE A 132 32.60 -36.55 4.38
CA ILE A 132 33.62 -37.33 3.63
C ILE A 132 33.43 -38.85 3.80
N GLY A 133 32.68 -39.50 2.91
CA GLY A 133 32.75 -40.96 2.75
C GLY A 133 31.51 -41.62 2.15
N GLY A 134 31.63 -42.12 0.91
CA GLY A 134 30.72 -43.08 0.24
C GLY A 134 29.47 -42.42 -0.37
N GLY A 135 29.16 -42.50 -1.66
CA GLY A 135 29.46 -43.50 -2.67
C GLY A 135 28.13 -44.01 -3.25
N ASP A 136 27.94 -43.82 -4.58
CA ASP A 136 27.04 -44.58 -5.48
C ASP A 136 25.51 -44.31 -5.28
N GLU A 137 24.58 -44.22 -6.24
CA GLU A 137 24.41 -44.55 -7.67
C GLU A 137 23.32 -43.55 -8.22
N SER A 138 23.45 -42.98 -9.42
CA SER A 138 22.78 -43.37 -10.69
C SER A 138 21.36 -42.82 -10.96
N SER A 139 21.13 -42.53 -12.26
CA SER A 139 19.92 -42.16 -13.01
C SER A 139 19.46 -40.70 -12.89
N ASP A 140 19.71 -39.82 -13.85
CA ASP A 140 19.43 -39.87 -15.30
C ASP A 140 17.93 -40.02 -15.58
N GLU A 141 17.29 -38.90 -15.94
CA GLU A 141 16.24 -38.81 -16.95
C GLU A 141 15.97 -37.31 -17.23
N GLU A 142 16.38 -36.90 -18.43
CA GLU A 142 15.95 -35.69 -19.12
C GLU A 142 14.44 -35.76 -19.36
N ASP A 143 13.71 -34.65 -19.19
CA ASP A 143 12.37 -34.54 -19.77
C ASP A 143 12.26 -33.20 -20.48
N GLU A 144 11.99 -33.34 -21.78
CA GLU A 144 12.07 -32.33 -22.83
C GLU A 144 10.93 -31.31 -22.74
N GLU A 145 11.26 -30.06 -23.06
CA GLU A 145 10.29 -29.04 -23.45
C GLU A 145 9.46 -29.54 -24.64
N SER A 146 8.15 -29.38 -24.57
CA SER A 146 7.25 -29.40 -25.72
C SER A 146 6.39 -28.13 -25.70
N GLU A 147 6.26 -27.54 -26.89
CA GLU A 147 5.70 -26.24 -27.30
C GLU A 147 4.42 -25.73 -26.61
#